data_AF-A0A1G8GQR1-F1
#
_entry.id   AF-A0A1G8GQR1-F1
#
_cell.length_a   1.000
_cell.length_b   1.000
_cell.length_c   1.000
_cell.angle_alpha   90.00
_cell.angle_beta   90.00
_cell.angle_gamma   90.00
#
_symmetry.space_group_name_H-M   'P 1'
#
loop_
_entity.id
_entity.type
_entity.pdbx_description
1 polymer ?
#
loop_
_entity_poly.entity_id
_entity_poly.type
_entity_poly.pdbx_seq_one_letter_code
_entity_poly.pdbx_strand_id
1 'polypeptide(L)'
;MTQRRPAGGKGGMRSRNATSPTRQGVAAKELQAARRKKRQREVMRNRIIFGVICAALLALLVTLVVKFGGALIASGGAADKSTITFTQDGQVVFEEVTDFDTQTYSKAEFKKYTQNLIKDFNESYGSKSISLKRITFRKGQVYVKTTYKDAECYAAFSSYSTYNGSYEGAVTAGYDFNETFSIVDGTSKATGQTMDADSTFAGSKVAIVKENVNVVVPGKITYVSDTSTEVLDDHTVGISQADGNNDATDLVYIVYTAK
;
A
#
# COMPACT_ATOMS: atom_id res chain seq x y z
N MET A 1 46.47 65.48 -15.46
CA MET A 1 47.32 64.99 -16.58
C MET A 1 48.23 63.90 -15.99
N THR A 2 48.49 62.75 -16.60
CA THR A 2 48.24 62.30 -17.99
C THR A 2 47.89 60.79 -18.03
N GLN A 3 47.62 60.21 -19.20
CA GLN A 3 47.17 58.81 -19.36
C GLN A 3 48.27 57.75 -19.17
N ARG A 4 47.89 56.50 -18.80
CA ARG A 4 48.24 55.29 -19.59
C ARG A 4 47.47 54.01 -19.17
N ARG A 5 47.15 53.20 -20.18
CA ARG A 5 46.71 51.78 -20.24
C ARG A 5 47.36 51.20 -21.53
N PRO A 6 47.27 49.89 -21.90
CA PRO A 6 46.51 48.76 -21.35
C PRO A 6 47.45 47.84 -20.50
N ALA A 7 47.59 46.48 -20.55
CA ALA A 7 46.99 45.40 -21.35
C ALA A 7 47.14 44.00 -20.67
N GLY A 8 46.35 43.02 -21.12
CA GLY A 8 46.46 41.58 -20.77
C GLY A 8 45.77 41.18 -19.44
N GLY A 9 45.15 40.00 -19.29
CA GLY A 9 44.93 38.88 -20.24
C GLY A 9 43.57 38.18 -20.02
N LYS A 10 43.27 37.13 -20.79
CA LYS A 10 41.94 36.49 -20.86
C LYS A 10 41.69 35.45 -19.75
N GLY A 11 40.47 35.41 -19.23
CA GLY A 11 39.94 34.31 -18.43
C GLY A 11 38.41 34.42 -18.32
N GLY A 12 37.67 33.65 -19.11
CA GLY A 12 36.20 33.76 -19.19
C GLY A 12 35.49 32.56 -18.56
N MET A 13 34.54 32.81 -17.66
CA MET A 13 33.56 31.80 -17.22
C MET A 13 32.13 32.34 -17.19
N ARG A 14 31.24 31.48 -17.66
CA ARG A 14 29.81 31.66 -17.94
C ARG A 14 29.04 32.40 -16.83
N SER A 15 28.31 33.45 -17.22
CA SER A 15 27.15 33.91 -16.45
C SER A 15 26.11 32.79 -16.36
N ARG A 16 25.60 32.49 -15.17
CA ARG A 16 24.41 31.67 -14.96
C ARG A 16 23.21 32.61 -14.80
N ASN A 17 22.35 32.69 -15.82
CA ASN A 17 21.04 33.32 -15.66
C ASN A 17 20.19 32.50 -14.67
N ALA A 18 20.08 32.98 -13.44
CA ALA A 18 19.10 32.50 -12.48
C ALA A 18 17.75 33.16 -12.78
N THR A 19 16.96 32.55 -13.67
CA THR A 19 15.64 33.08 -14.04
C THR A 19 14.68 32.97 -12.85
N SER A 20 14.41 34.10 -12.19
CA SER A 20 13.39 34.18 -11.13
C SER A 20 12.04 33.64 -11.62
N PRO A 21 11.34 32.80 -10.85
CA PRO A 21 10.09 32.20 -11.29
C PRO A 21 9.04 33.28 -11.54
N THR A 22 8.46 33.29 -12.74
CA THR A 22 7.47 34.29 -13.13
C THR A 22 6.21 34.21 -12.26
N ARG A 23 5.57 35.35 -12.01
CA ARG A 23 4.39 35.47 -11.12
C ARG A 23 3.24 34.52 -11.50
N GLN A 24 3.11 34.20 -12.79
CA GLN A 24 2.17 33.19 -13.30
C GLN A 24 2.53 31.76 -12.85
N GLY A 25 3.81 31.40 -12.77
CA GLY A 25 4.25 30.08 -12.32
C GLY A 25 3.98 29.83 -10.83
N VAL A 26 4.07 30.88 -10.00
CA VAL A 26 3.66 30.82 -8.58
C VAL A 26 2.15 30.63 -8.48
N ALA A 27 1.37 31.50 -9.13
CA ALA A 27 -0.10 31.40 -9.15
C ALA A 27 -0.61 30.05 -9.71
N ALA A 28 0.09 29.46 -10.70
CA ALA A 28 -0.23 28.13 -11.23
C ALA A 28 0.04 27.02 -10.19
N LYS A 29 1.15 27.09 -9.46
CA LYS A 29 1.45 26.15 -8.36
C LYS A 29 0.47 26.30 -7.19
N GLU A 30 0.11 27.52 -6.81
CA GLU A 30 -0.90 27.80 -5.78
C GLU A 30 -2.29 27.31 -6.21
N LEU A 31 -2.69 27.53 -7.46
CA LEU A 31 -3.94 27.01 -8.01
C LEU A 31 -3.94 25.48 -8.08
N GLN A 32 -2.80 24.84 -8.39
CA GLN A 32 -2.66 23.38 -8.32
C GLN A 32 -2.71 22.88 -6.87
N ALA A 33 -2.09 23.56 -5.91
CA ALA A 33 -2.13 23.22 -4.49
C ALA A 33 -3.55 23.40 -3.91
N ALA A 34 -4.24 24.49 -4.24
CA ALA A 34 -5.64 24.71 -3.88
C ALA A 34 -6.57 23.67 -4.52
N ARG A 35 -6.34 23.29 -5.79
CA ARG A 35 -7.08 22.20 -6.45
C ARG A 35 -6.77 20.84 -5.82
N ARG A 36 -5.53 20.56 -5.41
CA ARG A 36 -5.17 19.35 -4.64
C ARG A 36 -5.87 19.35 -3.28
N LYS A 37 -5.83 20.45 -2.53
CA LYS A 37 -6.50 20.59 -1.22
C LYS A 37 -8.03 20.53 -1.31
N LYS A 38 -8.62 21.01 -2.42
CA LYS A 38 -10.05 20.83 -2.73
C LYS A 38 -10.38 19.38 -3.08
N ARG A 39 -9.63 18.74 -3.99
CA ARG A 39 -9.80 17.32 -4.32
C ARG A 39 -9.60 16.41 -3.11
N GLN A 40 -8.61 16.68 -2.25
CA GLN A 40 -8.43 15.98 -0.98
C GLN A 40 -9.65 16.14 -0.07
N ARG A 41 -10.27 17.33 0.04
CA ARG A 41 -11.52 17.51 0.78
C ARG A 41 -12.72 16.80 0.14
N GLU A 42 -12.78 16.71 -1.18
CA GLU A 42 -13.88 16.05 -1.90
C GLU A 42 -13.75 14.52 -1.87
N VAL A 43 -12.52 13.98 -1.99
CA VAL A 43 -12.19 12.57 -1.76
C VAL A 43 -12.37 12.20 -0.29
N MET A 44 -11.93 13.04 0.65
CA MET A 44 -12.17 12.86 2.09
C MET A 44 -13.67 12.90 2.41
N ARG A 45 -14.47 13.75 1.77
CA ARG A 45 -15.94 13.73 1.90
C ARG A 45 -16.55 12.43 1.36
N ASN A 46 -16.07 11.93 0.22
CA ASN A 46 -16.58 10.67 -0.33
C ASN A 46 -16.08 9.44 0.45
N ARG A 47 -14.90 9.49 1.08
CA ARG A 47 -14.42 8.49 2.04
C ARG A 47 -15.07 8.63 3.41
N ILE A 48 -15.55 9.82 3.80
CA ILE A 48 -16.50 10.00 4.91
C ILE A 48 -17.84 9.38 4.54
N ILE A 49 -18.34 9.47 3.31
CA ILE A 49 -19.56 8.76 2.90
C ILE A 49 -19.36 7.24 3.01
N PHE A 50 -18.25 6.70 2.50
CA PHE A 50 -17.96 5.26 2.63
C PHE A 50 -17.78 4.84 4.09
N GLY A 51 -16.98 5.59 4.86
CA GLY A 51 -16.71 5.34 6.27
C GLY A 51 -17.89 5.57 7.21
N VAL A 52 -18.80 6.51 6.93
CA VAL A 52 -20.00 6.76 7.76
C VAL A 52 -21.12 5.80 7.40
N ILE A 53 -21.26 5.39 6.13
CA ILE A 53 -22.16 4.27 5.78
C ILE A 53 -21.67 3.02 6.52
N CYS A 54 -20.41 2.62 6.35
CA CYS A 54 -19.87 1.46 7.05
C CYS A 54 -19.88 1.60 8.58
N ALA A 55 -19.55 2.75 9.17
CA ALA A 55 -19.56 2.93 10.62
C ALA A 55 -20.97 2.98 11.22
N ALA A 56 -21.96 3.56 10.53
CA ALA A 56 -23.36 3.50 10.97
C ALA A 56 -23.93 2.07 10.94
N LEU A 57 -23.41 1.23 10.03
CA LEU A 57 -23.77 -0.18 9.94
C LEU A 57 -23.00 -1.05 10.95
N LEU A 58 -21.70 -0.79 11.17
CA LEU A 58 -20.90 -1.44 12.22
C LEU A 58 -21.47 -1.15 13.62
N ALA A 59 -21.86 0.09 13.91
CA ALA A 59 -22.52 0.47 15.17
C ALA A 59 -23.86 -0.25 15.40
N LEU A 60 -24.48 -0.81 14.35
CA LEU A 60 -25.73 -1.58 14.39
C LEU A 60 -25.49 -3.11 14.40
N LEU A 61 -24.27 -3.57 14.08
CA LEU A 61 -23.87 -4.98 14.08
C LEU A 61 -23.06 -5.39 15.32
N VAL A 62 -22.23 -4.49 15.86
CA VAL A 62 -21.40 -4.71 17.07
C VAL A 62 -22.25 -5.03 18.31
N THR A 63 -23.53 -4.67 18.30
CA THR A 63 -24.51 -5.02 19.36
C THR A 63 -25.01 -6.46 19.33
N LEU A 64 -24.70 -7.27 18.30
CA LEU A 64 -25.39 -8.55 18.06
C LEU A 64 -24.52 -9.81 17.92
N VAL A 65 -23.22 -9.73 17.59
CA VAL A 65 -22.38 -10.95 17.37
C VAL A 65 -21.12 -10.98 18.24
N VAL A 66 -21.31 -11.04 19.56
CA VAL A 66 -20.27 -11.48 20.50
C VAL A 66 -20.45 -12.99 20.74
N LYS A 67 -19.77 -13.86 19.96
CA LYS A 67 -19.21 -15.20 20.33
C LYS A 67 -18.89 -16.12 19.13
N PHE A 68 -17.68 -16.73 19.18
CA PHE A 68 -17.24 -18.02 18.58
C PHE A 68 -17.37 -18.20 17.03
N GLY A 69 -16.41 -18.82 16.32
CA GLY A 69 -15.10 -19.38 16.68
C GLY A 69 -14.75 -20.65 15.87
N GLY A 70 -13.46 -20.96 15.65
CA GLY A 70 -12.99 -22.20 15.00
C GLY A 70 -12.10 -22.00 13.76
N ALA A 71 -11.35 -23.02 13.35
CA ALA A 71 -10.26 -22.93 12.36
C ALA A 71 -10.25 -24.07 11.31
N LEU A 72 -9.37 -23.92 10.30
CA LEU A 72 -8.88 -24.92 9.32
C LEU A 72 -9.85 -25.44 8.24
N ILE A 73 -9.43 -25.36 6.96
CA ILE A 73 -8.82 -26.47 6.17
C ILE A 73 -8.42 -25.96 4.77
N ALA A 74 -7.22 -26.30 4.30
CA ALA A 74 -6.73 -25.90 2.96
C ALA A 74 -7.18 -26.86 1.84
N SER A 75 -7.78 -26.33 0.76
CA SER A 75 -7.91 -27.04 -0.53
C SER A 75 -8.36 -26.14 -1.70
N GLY A 76 -7.42 -25.53 -2.44
CA GLY A 76 -7.64 -24.99 -3.80
C GLY A 76 -8.79 -23.99 -4.02
N GLY A 77 -9.29 -23.36 -2.96
CA GLY A 77 -10.46 -22.49 -2.99
C GLY A 77 -10.14 -21.02 -3.31
N ALA A 78 -11.09 -20.15 -3.00
CA ALA A 78 -10.72 -18.80 -2.56
C ALA A 78 -9.93 -18.92 -1.25
N ALA A 79 -9.00 -18.01 -0.98
CA ALA A 79 -8.41 -17.90 0.35
C ALA A 79 -9.51 -17.62 1.39
N ASP A 80 -9.31 -18.06 2.64
CA ASP A 80 -10.25 -17.77 3.74
C ASP A 80 -9.96 -16.42 4.42
N LYS A 81 -8.85 -15.76 4.06
CA LYS A 81 -8.43 -14.42 4.51
C LYS A 81 -7.96 -13.60 3.31
N SER A 82 -8.25 -12.29 3.32
CA SER A 82 -7.80 -11.36 2.27
C SER A 82 -6.29 -11.45 2.05
N THR A 83 -5.85 -11.44 0.79
CA THR A 83 -4.45 -11.69 0.41
C THR A 83 -3.94 -10.70 -0.64
N ILE A 84 -2.84 -10.03 -0.34
CA ILE A 84 -2.01 -9.27 -1.29
C ILE A 84 -0.92 -10.21 -1.84
N THR A 85 -0.73 -10.23 -3.15
CA THR A 85 0.39 -10.91 -3.80
C THR A 85 1.17 -9.93 -4.66
N PHE A 86 2.45 -9.76 -4.33
CA PHE A 86 3.42 -9.02 -5.14
C PHE A 86 4.03 -9.93 -6.20
N THR A 87 3.95 -9.55 -7.47
CA THR A 87 4.46 -10.35 -8.57
C THR A 87 5.90 -9.96 -8.96
N GLN A 88 6.60 -10.83 -9.69
CA GLN A 88 7.96 -10.56 -10.18
C GLN A 88 8.03 -9.39 -11.17
N ASP A 89 6.97 -9.18 -11.95
CA ASP A 89 6.82 -8.06 -12.88
C ASP A 89 6.29 -6.77 -12.22
N GLY A 90 6.15 -6.76 -10.89
CA GLY A 90 5.83 -5.58 -10.09
C GLY A 90 4.33 -5.27 -9.92
N GLN A 91 3.45 -6.01 -10.61
CA GLN A 91 2.00 -5.92 -10.39
C GLN A 91 1.63 -6.36 -8.96
N VAL A 92 0.49 -5.86 -8.48
CA VAL A 92 -0.16 -6.36 -7.26
C VAL A 92 -1.42 -7.11 -7.65
N VAL A 93 -1.59 -8.31 -7.13
CA VAL A 93 -2.89 -9.01 -7.13
C VAL A 93 -3.47 -8.91 -5.73
N PHE A 94 -4.73 -8.53 -5.62
CA PHE A 94 -5.46 -8.57 -4.35
C PHE A 94 -6.63 -9.55 -4.48
N GLU A 95 -6.76 -10.40 -3.49
CA GLU A 95 -7.86 -11.35 -3.32
C GLU A 95 -8.55 -11.01 -2.00
N GLU A 96 -9.54 -10.12 -2.09
CA GLU A 96 -10.35 -9.65 -0.98
C GLU A 96 -11.41 -10.71 -0.61
N VAL A 97 -11.57 -10.95 0.68
CA VAL A 97 -12.57 -11.86 1.26
C VAL A 97 -13.28 -11.10 2.37
N THR A 98 -14.58 -10.87 2.23
CA THR A 98 -15.36 -10.15 3.24
C THR A 98 -16.78 -10.69 3.34
N ASP A 99 -17.40 -10.55 4.51
CA ASP A 99 -18.76 -11.01 4.75
C ASP A 99 -19.76 -10.17 3.94
N PHE A 100 -20.77 -10.84 3.40
CA PHE A 100 -21.74 -10.26 2.48
C PHE A 100 -23.14 -10.82 2.76
N ASP A 101 -23.85 -10.17 3.66
CA ASP A 101 -25.26 -10.47 3.89
C ASP A 101 -26.11 -10.09 2.68
N THR A 102 -26.75 -11.09 2.08
CA THR A 102 -27.62 -10.93 0.91
C THR A 102 -29.05 -10.52 1.27
N GLN A 103 -29.39 -10.44 2.56
CA GLN A 103 -30.65 -9.85 3.02
C GLN A 103 -30.55 -8.32 3.02
N THR A 104 -29.41 -7.78 3.45
CA THR A 104 -29.10 -6.34 3.44
C THR A 104 -28.63 -5.84 2.07
N TYR A 105 -27.87 -6.63 1.29
CA TYR A 105 -27.22 -6.15 0.07
C TYR A 105 -27.55 -6.94 -1.21
N SER A 106 -27.90 -6.20 -2.27
CA SER A 106 -28.04 -6.75 -3.62
C SER A 106 -26.69 -7.08 -4.24
N LYS A 107 -26.50 -8.37 -4.58
CA LYS A 107 -25.33 -8.86 -5.33
C LYS A 107 -25.10 -8.11 -6.65
N ALA A 108 -26.17 -7.64 -7.30
CA ALA A 108 -26.09 -6.92 -8.56
C ALA A 108 -25.61 -5.47 -8.38
N GLU A 109 -26.09 -4.80 -7.32
CA GLU A 109 -25.69 -3.43 -7.00
C GLU A 109 -24.26 -3.37 -6.49
N PHE A 110 -23.84 -4.31 -5.64
CA PHE A 110 -22.43 -4.46 -5.26
C PHE A 110 -21.53 -4.60 -6.51
N LYS A 111 -21.88 -5.52 -7.42
CA LYS A 111 -21.08 -5.77 -8.64
C LYS A 111 -20.97 -4.52 -9.51
N LYS A 112 -22.06 -3.78 -9.68
CA LYS A 112 -22.11 -2.50 -10.41
C LYS A 112 -21.32 -1.40 -9.69
N TYR A 113 -21.38 -1.34 -8.36
CA TYR A 113 -20.62 -0.41 -7.55
C TYR A 113 -19.11 -0.63 -7.69
N THR A 114 -18.62 -1.87 -7.50
CA THR A 114 -17.20 -2.22 -7.65
C THR A 114 -16.69 -1.90 -9.07
N GLN A 115 -17.50 -2.18 -10.10
CA GLN A 115 -17.16 -1.86 -11.49
C GLN A 115 -17.05 -0.35 -11.74
N ASN A 116 -18.00 0.45 -11.23
CA ASN A 116 -17.96 1.91 -11.34
C ASN A 116 -16.77 2.51 -10.56
N LEU A 117 -16.52 2.08 -9.33
CA LEU A 117 -15.40 2.55 -8.51
C LEU A 117 -14.04 2.32 -9.21
N ILE A 118 -13.85 1.14 -9.80
CA ILE A 118 -12.63 0.79 -10.56
C ILE A 118 -12.53 1.59 -11.87
N LYS A 119 -13.65 1.82 -12.58
CA LYS A 119 -13.70 2.68 -13.77
C LYS A 119 -13.29 4.12 -13.44
N ASP A 120 -13.93 4.72 -12.44
CA ASP A 120 -13.77 6.14 -12.10
C ASP A 120 -12.36 6.41 -11.50
N PHE A 121 -11.77 5.44 -10.80
CA PHE A 121 -10.35 5.48 -10.43
C PHE A 121 -9.43 5.42 -11.66
N ASN A 122 -9.64 4.47 -12.58
CA ASN A 122 -8.85 4.37 -13.81
C ASN A 122 -8.92 5.64 -14.68
N GLU A 123 -10.07 6.31 -14.73
CA GLU A 123 -10.25 7.56 -15.47
C GLU A 123 -9.53 8.76 -14.83
N SER A 124 -9.17 8.69 -13.54
CA SER A 124 -8.56 9.80 -12.79
C SER A 124 -7.09 9.58 -12.39
N TYR A 125 -6.65 8.32 -12.24
CA TYR A 125 -5.27 7.94 -11.90
C TYR A 125 -4.46 7.51 -13.13
N GLY A 126 -5.06 6.73 -14.03
CA GLY A 126 -4.41 6.24 -15.25
C GLY A 126 -5.17 5.09 -15.89
N SER A 127 -5.34 5.13 -17.22
CA SER A 127 -6.13 4.14 -17.94
C SER A 127 -5.55 2.72 -17.78
N LYS A 128 -6.39 1.77 -17.36
CA LYS A 128 -6.05 0.35 -17.10
C LYS A 128 -5.11 0.10 -15.90
N SER A 129 -4.92 1.06 -15.00
CA SER A 129 -4.13 0.85 -13.76
C SER A 129 -4.73 -0.21 -12.82
N ILE A 130 -6.05 -0.43 -12.84
CA ILE A 130 -6.74 -1.50 -12.09
C ILE A 130 -7.62 -2.34 -13.01
N SER A 131 -7.58 -3.66 -12.83
CA SER A 131 -8.38 -4.65 -13.57
C SER A 131 -9.12 -5.60 -12.62
N LEU A 132 -10.45 -5.53 -12.63
CA LEU A 132 -11.31 -6.50 -11.94
C LEU A 132 -11.27 -7.85 -12.67
N LYS A 133 -10.85 -8.93 -11.98
CA LYS A 133 -10.72 -10.28 -12.55
C LYS A 133 -11.88 -11.20 -12.17
N ARG A 134 -12.38 -11.12 -10.93
CA ARG A 134 -13.45 -11.98 -10.42
C ARG A 134 -14.24 -11.29 -9.32
N ILE A 135 -15.55 -11.53 -9.28
CA ILE A 135 -16.42 -11.35 -8.10
C ILE A 135 -17.21 -12.64 -7.94
N THR A 136 -17.28 -13.20 -6.72
CA THR A 136 -17.93 -14.49 -6.46
C THR A 136 -18.52 -14.51 -5.05
N PHE A 137 -19.82 -14.82 -4.94
CA PHE A 137 -20.54 -14.85 -3.67
C PHE A 137 -20.73 -16.30 -3.21
N ARG A 138 -20.30 -16.66 -1.99
CA ARG A 138 -20.36 -18.02 -1.42
C ARG A 138 -20.51 -17.94 0.10
N LYS A 139 -21.24 -18.88 0.73
CA LYS A 139 -21.32 -19.05 2.20
C LYS A 139 -21.61 -17.78 3.03
N GLY A 140 -22.33 -16.79 2.49
CA GLY A 140 -22.57 -15.51 3.18
C GLY A 140 -21.43 -14.50 3.07
N GLN A 141 -20.50 -14.70 2.13
CA GLN A 141 -19.33 -13.87 1.86
C GLN A 141 -19.25 -13.48 0.38
N VAL A 142 -18.48 -12.43 0.08
CA VAL A 142 -18.02 -12.08 -1.26
C VAL A 142 -16.50 -12.16 -1.35
N TYR A 143 -16.03 -12.83 -2.39
CA TYR A 143 -14.64 -12.83 -2.82
C TYR A 143 -14.50 -11.91 -4.03
N VAL A 144 -13.50 -11.03 -4.02
CA VAL A 144 -13.17 -10.11 -5.12
C VAL A 144 -11.69 -10.28 -5.47
N LYS A 145 -11.38 -10.54 -6.75
CA LYS A 145 -10.00 -10.55 -7.26
C LYS A 145 -9.77 -9.37 -8.18
N THR A 146 -8.83 -8.51 -7.81
CA THR A 146 -8.36 -7.35 -8.58
C THR A 146 -6.87 -7.50 -8.90
N THR A 147 -6.41 -6.73 -9.89
CA THR A 147 -4.99 -6.59 -10.22
C THR A 147 -4.69 -5.13 -10.47
N TYR A 148 -3.59 -4.65 -9.90
CA TYR A 148 -3.12 -3.27 -9.92
C TYR A 148 -1.77 -3.22 -10.63
N LYS A 149 -1.52 -2.14 -11.36
CA LYS A 149 -0.28 -1.91 -12.12
C LYS A 149 0.98 -2.08 -11.26
N ASP A 150 0.93 -1.62 -10.01
CA ASP A 150 2.04 -1.62 -9.05
C ASP A 150 1.54 -1.33 -7.62
N ALA A 151 2.46 -1.36 -6.65
CA ALA A 151 2.19 -1.03 -5.25
C ALA A 151 1.73 0.43 -5.05
N GLU A 152 2.20 1.39 -5.85
CA GLU A 152 1.74 2.78 -5.79
C GLU A 152 0.26 2.87 -6.18
N CYS A 153 -0.15 2.16 -7.23
CA CYS A 153 -1.54 2.06 -7.66
C CYS A 153 -2.43 1.37 -6.62
N TYR A 154 -1.93 0.36 -5.90
CA TYR A 154 -2.66 -0.26 -4.79
C TYR A 154 -2.84 0.75 -3.65
N ALA A 155 -1.75 1.35 -3.15
CA ALA A 155 -1.77 2.35 -2.10
C ALA A 155 -2.64 3.57 -2.46
N ALA A 156 -2.65 4.01 -3.72
CA ALA A 156 -3.50 5.11 -4.17
C ALA A 156 -5.00 4.76 -4.20
N PHE A 157 -5.35 3.48 -4.36
CA PHE A 157 -6.74 3.00 -4.38
C PHE A 157 -7.25 2.67 -2.97
N SER A 158 -6.56 1.78 -2.24
CA SER A 158 -6.93 1.38 -0.88
C SER A 158 -6.72 2.52 0.14
N SER A 159 -5.75 3.40 -0.13
CA SER A 159 -5.22 4.38 0.82
C SER A 159 -4.55 3.78 2.07
N TYR A 160 -4.19 2.49 2.05
CA TYR A 160 -3.24 1.92 3.00
C TYR A 160 -1.80 2.25 2.57
N SER A 161 -0.85 2.27 3.52
CA SER A 161 0.56 2.31 3.18
C SER A 161 0.93 0.98 2.52
N THR A 162 1.43 1.03 1.29
CA THR A 162 1.89 -0.16 0.57
C THR A 162 3.10 0.19 -0.29
N TYR A 163 4.16 -0.59 -0.14
CA TYR A 163 5.39 -0.50 -0.93
C TYR A 163 5.85 -1.90 -1.30
N ASN A 164 6.47 -2.03 -2.47
CA ASN A 164 7.25 -3.21 -2.84
C ASN A 164 8.39 -2.79 -3.77
N GLY A 165 9.63 -3.04 -3.38
CA GLY A 165 10.80 -2.53 -4.09
C GLY A 165 12.11 -2.98 -3.43
N SER A 166 13.17 -2.19 -3.53
CA SER A 166 14.42 -2.45 -2.79
C SER A 166 14.45 -1.69 -1.45
N TYR A 167 15.29 -2.16 -0.53
CA TYR A 167 15.52 -1.51 0.75
C TYR A 167 15.87 -0.02 0.60
N GLU A 168 16.82 0.32 -0.28
CA GLU A 168 17.27 1.70 -0.51
C GLU A 168 16.16 2.57 -1.09
N GLY A 169 15.26 1.98 -1.89
CA GLY A 169 14.07 2.65 -2.41
C GLY A 169 13.02 2.92 -1.34
N ALA A 170 12.90 2.06 -0.32
CA ALA A 170 12.03 2.30 0.84
C ALA A 170 12.60 3.41 1.74
N VAL A 171 13.90 3.37 2.05
CA VAL A 171 14.58 4.45 2.80
C VAL A 171 14.47 5.78 2.05
N THR A 172 14.66 5.79 0.73
CA THR A 172 14.46 7.00 -0.11
C THR A 172 13.02 7.52 -0.10
N ALA A 173 12.03 6.64 0.07
CA ALA A 173 10.62 7.00 0.23
C ALA A 173 10.26 7.49 1.66
N GLY A 174 11.21 7.44 2.60
CA GLY A 174 11.02 7.89 3.99
C GLY A 174 10.45 6.84 4.93
N TYR A 175 10.57 5.54 4.60
CA TYR A 175 10.28 4.47 5.54
C TYR A 175 11.43 4.29 6.54
N ASP A 176 11.08 4.04 7.81
CA ASP A 176 12.02 3.92 8.92
C ASP A 176 12.11 2.46 9.40
N PHE A 177 13.34 1.93 9.46
CA PHE A 177 13.65 0.55 9.83
C PHE A 177 14.23 0.44 11.26
N ASN A 178 14.14 1.49 12.08
CA ASN A 178 14.53 1.48 13.50
C ASN A 178 13.51 0.73 14.38
N GLU A 179 13.24 -0.54 14.04
CA GLU A 179 12.34 -1.43 14.76
C GLU A 179 12.96 -2.82 15.01
N THR A 180 12.16 -3.71 15.60
CA THR A 180 12.58 -5.07 15.97
C THR A 180 12.25 -6.05 14.83
N PHE A 181 13.25 -6.73 14.29
CA PHE A 181 13.09 -7.72 13.22
C PHE A 181 13.36 -9.14 13.69
N SER A 182 12.54 -10.08 13.26
CA SER A 182 12.77 -11.53 13.39
C SER A 182 13.54 -12.04 12.18
N ILE A 183 14.51 -12.93 12.40
CA ILE A 183 15.12 -13.75 11.34
C ILE A 183 14.12 -14.85 10.95
N VAL A 184 14.02 -15.15 9.65
CA VAL A 184 13.13 -16.18 9.10
C VAL A 184 13.93 -17.27 8.39
N ASP A 185 13.65 -18.54 8.69
CA ASP A 185 14.06 -19.68 7.85
C ASP A 185 12.96 -20.74 7.75
N GLY A 186 12.46 -20.96 6.54
CA GLY A 186 11.25 -21.73 6.30
C GLY A 186 10.05 -21.05 6.97
N THR A 187 9.26 -21.84 7.71
CA THR A 187 8.21 -21.34 8.61
C THR A 187 8.72 -20.89 9.98
N SER A 188 10.03 -20.97 10.24
CA SER A 188 10.61 -20.65 11.56
C SER A 188 10.87 -19.15 11.68
N LYS A 189 10.28 -18.52 12.69
CA LYS A 189 10.49 -17.11 13.06
C LYS A 189 11.28 -17.04 14.37
N ALA A 190 12.48 -16.46 14.34
CA ALA A 190 13.28 -16.25 15.53
C ALA A 190 12.72 -15.13 16.42
N THR A 191 13.14 -15.05 17.69
CA THR A 191 12.87 -13.89 18.54
C THR A 191 13.42 -12.61 17.90
N GLY A 192 12.60 -11.56 17.86
CA GLY A 192 12.98 -10.28 17.32
C GLY A 192 14.17 -9.62 18.00
N GLN A 193 14.98 -8.91 17.22
CA GLN A 193 16.09 -8.09 17.67
C GLN A 193 16.22 -6.83 16.81
N THR A 194 16.83 -5.77 17.34
CA THR A 194 17.20 -4.59 16.55
C THR A 194 18.32 -4.94 15.58
N MET A 195 18.21 -4.50 14.34
CA MET A 195 19.21 -4.73 13.28
C MET A 195 19.92 -3.43 12.91
N ASP A 196 21.16 -3.52 12.44
CA ASP A 196 21.74 -2.48 11.59
C ASP A 196 21.14 -2.64 10.18
N ALA A 197 20.03 -1.96 9.93
CA ALA A 197 19.25 -2.11 8.69
C ALA A 197 20.07 -1.79 7.43
N ASP A 198 20.98 -0.81 7.48
CA ASP A 198 21.77 -0.39 6.34
C ASP A 198 22.82 -1.43 5.91
N SER A 199 23.37 -2.23 6.83
CA SER A 199 24.24 -3.36 6.48
C SER A 199 23.49 -4.68 6.30
N THR A 200 22.37 -4.88 7.00
CA THR A 200 21.60 -6.14 7.00
C THR A 200 20.69 -6.27 5.78
N PHE A 201 20.09 -5.17 5.31
CA PHE A 201 19.06 -5.19 4.26
C PHE A 201 19.54 -4.61 2.92
N ALA A 202 20.78 -4.13 2.80
CA ALA A 202 21.37 -3.67 1.54
C ALA A 202 21.21 -4.70 0.41
N GLY A 203 20.79 -4.24 -0.77
CA GLY A 203 20.51 -5.07 -1.95
C GLY A 203 19.25 -5.96 -1.85
N SER A 204 18.62 -6.07 -0.68
CA SER A 204 17.41 -6.87 -0.49
C SER A 204 16.18 -6.20 -1.08
N LYS A 205 15.13 -7.00 -1.29
CA LYS A 205 13.80 -6.50 -1.57
C LYS A 205 13.01 -6.35 -0.29
N VAL A 206 12.10 -5.38 -0.25
CA VAL A 206 11.23 -5.14 0.89
C VAL A 206 9.81 -4.89 0.38
N ALA A 207 8.86 -5.65 0.91
CA ALA A 207 7.45 -5.32 0.88
C ALA A 207 7.06 -4.66 2.22
N ILE A 208 6.27 -3.60 2.17
CA ILE A 208 5.80 -2.87 3.36
C ILE A 208 4.29 -2.72 3.23
N VAL A 209 3.53 -3.12 4.25
CA VAL A 209 2.07 -3.19 4.22
C VAL A 209 1.49 -2.71 5.54
N LYS A 210 0.47 -1.85 5.50
CA LYS A 210 -0.32 -1.43 6.67
C LYS A 210 -1.77 -1.89 6.56
N GLU A 211 -1.98 -3.20 6.64
CA GLU A 211 -3.28 -3.85 6.43
C GLU A 211 -3.30 -5.23 7.12
N ASN A 212 -4.41 -5.63 7.77
CA ASN A 212 -4.55 -6.93 8.43
C ASN A 212 -4.84 -8.04 7.40
N VAL A 213 -3.81 -8.43 6.67
CA VAL A 213 -3.91 -9.16 5.41
C VAL A 213 -2.85 -10.27 5.32
N ASN A 214 -3.01 -11.26 4.46
CA ASN A 214 -1.88 -12.12 4.09
C ASN A 214 -1.09 -11.47 2.95
N VAL A 215 0.24 -11.56 3.00
CA VAL A 215 1.14 -10.95 2.01
C VAL A 215 2.06 -12.01 1.44
N VAL A 216 1.95 -12.24 0.13
CA VAL A 216 2.82 -13.12 -0.65
C VAL A 216 3.86 -12.27 -1.39
N VAL A 217 5.14 -12.57 -1.19
CA VAL A 217 6.28 -11.93 -1.86
C VAL A 217 6.89 -12.85 -2.93
N PRO A 218 7.52 -12.32 -3.99
CA PRO A 218 7.95 -13.15 -5.12
C PRO A 218 9.21 -13.99 -4.88
N GLY A 219 9.93 -13.82 -3.76
CA GLY A 219 11.16 -14.54 -3.41
C GLY A 219 11.26 -14.93 -1.93
N LYS A 220 12.34 -15.61 -1.50
CA LYS A 220 12.41 -16.16 -0.14
C LYS A 220 12.54 -15.05 0.90
N ILE A 221 11.64 -15.04 1.87
CA ILE A 221 11.65 -14.17 3.05
C ILE A 221 12.89 -14.49 3.90
N THR A 222 13.54 -13.44 4.41
CA THR A 222 14.71 -13.54 5.29
C THR A 222 14.50 -12.82 6.62
N TYR A 223 13.71 -11.74 6.64
CA TYR A 223 13.34 -11.03 7.87
C TYR A 223 11.91 -10.50 7.80
N VAL A 224 11.27 -10.35 8.97
CA VAL A 224 9.96 -9.68 9.13
C VAL A 224 9.98 -8.79 10.38
N SER A 225 9.12 -7.76 10.43
CA SER A 225 8.76 -7.09 11.68
C SER A 225 8.36 -8.12 12.75
N ASP A 226 8.87 -8.00 13.98
CA ASP A 226 8.62 -8.99 15.03
C ASP A 226 7.17 -8.95 15.56
N THR A 227 6.57 -7.76 15.65
CA THR A 227 5.17 -7.59 16.05
C THR A 227 4.20 -7.79 14.90
N SER A 228 3.01 -8.33 15.20
CA SER A 228 1.86 -8.42 14.28
C SER A 228 2.09 -9.23 12.99
N THR A 229 3.08 -10.13 12.99
CA THR A 229 3.39 -11.04 11.86
C THR A 229 3.42 -12.52 12.27
N GLU A 230 2.92 -13.38 11.38
CA GLU A 230 3.04 -14.83 11.40
C GLU A 230 3.67 -15.30 10.08
N VAL A 231 4.72 -16.14 10.11
CA VAL A 231 5.31 -16.71 8.88
C VAL A 231 4.55 -17.98 8.52
N LEU A 232 3.87 -17.98 7.37
CA LEU A 232 3.03 -19.09 6.92
C LEU A 232 3.81 -20.05 6.00
N ASP A 233 4.71 -19.53 5.17
CA ASP A 233 5.68 -20.26 4.34
C ASP A 233 6.83 -19.34 3.90
N ASP A 234 7.85 -19.86 3.19
CA ASP A 234 9.02 -19.12 2.67
C ASP A 234 8.70 -17.87 1.82
N HIS A 235 7.45 -17.69 1.38
CA HIS A 235 6.96 -16.59 0.54
C HIS A 235 5.75 -15.85 1.13
N THR A 236 5.13 -16.32 2.22
CA THR A 236 3.86 -15.77 2.75
C THR A 236 3.94 -15.39 4.23
N VAL A 237 3.55 -14.15 4.53
CA VAL A 237 3.38 -13.62 5.90
C VAL A 237 1.91 -13.30 6.16
N GLY A 238 1.36 -13.76 7.27
CA GLY A 238 0.08 -13.29 7.80
C GLY A 238 0.29 -12.05 8.67
N ILE A 239 -0.41 -10.95 8.36
CA ILE A 239 -0.46 -9.74 9.20
C ILE A 239 -1.77 -9.74 9.99
N SER A 240 -1.68 -9.49 11.30
CA SER A 240 -2.82 -9.31 12.21
C SER A 240 -2.36 -8.75 13.55
N GLN A 241 -3.16 -7.87 14.15
CA GLN A 241 -2.87 -7.30 15.48
C GLN A 241 -2.85 -8.36 16.59
N ALA A 242 -1.85 -8.28 17.47
CA ALA A 242 -1.63 -9.26 18.54
C ALA A 242 -2.70 -9.25 19.66
N ASP A 243 -3.49 -8.17 19.77
CA ASP A 243 -4.64 -8.05 20.67
C ASP A 243 -5.98 -8.49 20.04
N GLY A 244 -5.97 -8.86 18.75
CA GLY A 244 -7.17 -9.21 17.98
C GLY A 244 -8.00 -8.02 17.49
N ASN A 245 -7.52 -6.78 17.65
CA ASN A 245 -8.23 -5.58 17.22
C ASN A 245 -8.12 -5.35 15.70
N ASN A 246 -9.02 -5.96 14.94
CA ASN A 246 -8.99 -5.90 13.47
C ASN A 246 -9.12 -4.48 12.87
N ASP A 247 -9.60 -3.49 13.64
CA ASP A 247 -9.69 -2.08 13.21
C ASP A 247 -8.34 -1.34 13.31
N ALA A 248 -7.41 -1.82 14.14
CA ALA A 248 -6.05 -1.30 14.24
C ALA A 248 -5.13 -1.96 13.19
N THR A 249 -4.11 -1.24 12.74
CA THR A 249 -3.13 -1.74 11.76
C THR A 249 -1.74 -1.23 12.08
N ASP A 250 -0.78 -2.13 12.22
CA ASP A 250 0.65 -1.80 12.23
C ASP A 250 1.19 -1.62 10.81
N LEU A 251 2.32 -0.93 10.69
CA LEU A 251 3.11 -0.94 9.47
C LEU A 251 4.08 -2.12 9.56
N VAL A 252 3.91 -3.13 8.71
CA VAL A 252 4.75 -4.34 8.70
C VAL A 252 5.72 -4.29 7.54
N TYR A 253 6.96 -4.69 7.81
CA TYR A 253 8.04 -4.86 6.86
C TYR A 253 8.32 -6.36 6.64
N ILE A 254 8.51 -6.74 5.38
CA ILE A 254 8.86 -8.10 4.94
C ILE A 254 10.06 -8.00 4.01
N VAL A 255 11.23 -8.40 4.50
CA VAL A 255 12.49 -8.39 3.76
C VAL A 255 12.68 -9.75 3.09
N TYR A 256 12.98 -9.73 1.79
CA TYR A 256 13.06 -10.94 0.99
C TYR A 256 14.14 -10.84 -0.10
N THR A 257 14.64 -12.01 -0.52
CA THR A 257 15.60 -12.17 -1.61
C THR A 257 14.93 -12.05 -2.97
N ALA A 258 15.56 -11.37 -3.93
CA ALA A 258 15.12 -11.48 -5.32
C ALA A 258 15.39 -12.90 -5.86
N LYS A 259 14.50 -13.39 -6.73
CA LYS A 259 14.72 -14.57 -7.58
C LYS A 259 15.34 -14.16 -8.91
#